data_AF-A0A974P421-F1
#
_entry.id   AF-A0A974P421-F1
#
_cell.length_a   1.000
_cell.length_b   1.000
_cell.length_c   1.000
_cell.angle_alpha   90.00
_cell.angle_beta   90.00
_cell.angle_gamma   90.00
#
_symmetry.space_group_name_H-M   'P 1'
#
loop_
_entity.id
_entity.type
_entity.pdbx_description
1 polymer ?
#
loop_
_entity_poly.entity_id
_entity_poly.type
_entity_poly.pdbx_seq_one_letter_code
_entity_poly.pdbx_strand_id
1 'polypeptide(L)'
;MDQVTQQNAAMVEQSTAAAHALNGEATELRRLMGDFRTAPRALRRGRRGPRRPDRARVPRPPRRAGWPRRSAPTSAALRPPSTRPRTGRNSDPYFEQEPFQRVR
;
A
#
# COMPACT_ATOMS: atom_id res chain seq x y z
N MET A 1 -39.59 37.50 1.58
CA MET A 1 -38.95 36.20 1.90
C MET A 1 -37.51 36.16 1.37
N ASP A 2 -36.91 37.30 1.04
CA ASP A 2 -35.90 37.29 -0.03
C ASP A 2 -34.50 37.57 0.52
N GLN A 3 -34.42 38.22 1.68
CA GLN A 3 -33.17 38.56 2.34
C GLN A 3 -32.39 37.33 2.81
N VAL A 4 -33.05 36.37 3.46
CA VAL A 4 -32.39 35.13 3.91
C VAL A 4 -31.99 34.26 2.74
N THR A 5 -32.79 34.22 1.67
CA THR A 5 -32.46 33.48 0.45
C THR A 5 -31.26 34.10 -0.27
N GLN A 6 -31.20 35.43 -0.39
CA GLN A 6 -30.04 36.14 -0.92
C GLN A 6 -28.81 35.95 -0.04
N GLN A 7 -28.98 35.95 1.28
CA GLN A 7 -27.89 35.70 2.22
C GLN A 7 -27.38 34.26 2.13
N ASN A 8 -28.26 33.28 1.98
CA ASN A 8 -27.87 31.88 1.77
C ASN A 8 -27.10 31.73 0.45
N ALA A 9 -27.55 32.38 -0.62
CA ALA A 9 -26.84 32.37 -1.90
C ALA A 9 -25.45 33.03 -1.79
N ALA A 10 -25.37 34.21 -1.17
CA ALA A 10 -24.12 34.93 -0.96
C ALA A 10 -23.15 34.14 -0.05
N MET A 11 -23.67 33.53 1.02
CA MET A 11 -22.87 32.74 1.95
C MET A 11 -22.32 31.47 1.28
N VAL A 12 -23.11 30.82 0.41
CA VAL A 12 -22.66 29.65 -0.36
C VAL A 12 -21.59 30.04 -1.36
N GLU A 13 -21.74 31.18 -2.05
CA GLU A 13 -20.74 31.69 -2.99
C GLU A 13 -19.43 32.03 -2.25
N GLN A 14 -19.52 32.74 -1.12
CA GLN A 14 -18.37 33.05 -0.26
C GLN A 14 -17.68 31.78 0.25
N SER A 15 -18.45 30.79 0.70
CA SER A 15 -17.90 29.52 1.19
C SER A 15 -17.20 28.74 0.07
N THR A 16 -17.74 28.80 -1.15
CA THR A 16 -17.14 28.17 -2.34
C THR A 16 -15.85 28.88 -2.73
N ALA A 17 -15.82 30.22 -2.71
CA ALA A 17 -14.63 31.01 -2.96
C ALA A 17 -13.54 30.73 -1.91
N ALA A 18 -13.91 30.66 -0.63
CA ALA A 18 -13.00 30.30 0.46
C ALA A 18 -12.44 28.89 0.29
N ALA A 19 -13.27 27.90 -0.09
CA ALA A 19 -12.83 26.53 -0.35
C ALA A 19 -11.81 26.46 -1.51
N HIS A 20 -12.05 27.21 -2.59
CA HIS A 20 -11.09 27.31 -3.70
C HIS A 20 -9.76 27.95 -3.26
N ALA A 21 -9.80 29.03 -2.47
CA ALA A 21 -8.61 29.67 -1.93
C ALA A 21 -7.80 28.72 -1.04
N LEU A 22 -8.46 28.04 -0.09
CA LEU A 22 -7.84 27.05 0.79
C LEU A 22 -7.19 25.90 0.03
N ASN A 23 -7.82 25.43 -1.05
CA ASN A 23 -7.23 24.39 -1.90
C ASN A 23 -5.97 24.87 -2.64
N GLY A 24 -5.95 26.14 -3.07
CA GLY A 24 -4.75 26.78 -3.62
C GLY A 24 -3.62 26.85 -2.60
N GLU A 25 -3.92 27.33 -1.39
CA GLU A 25 -2.96 27.41 -0.28
C GLU A 25 -2.40 26.04 0.10
N ALA A 26 -3.25 25.01 0.21
CA ALA A 26 -2.82 23.65 0.50
C ALA A 26 -1.90 23.07 -0.60
N THR A 27 -2.17 23.40 -1.87
CA THR A 27 -1.32 23.00 -3.00
C THR A 27 0.06 23.65 -2.91
N GLU A 28 0.12 24.93 -2.57
CA GLU A 28 1.38 25.66 -2.40
C GLU A 28 2.17 25.16 -1.19
N LEU A 29 1.50 24.92 -0.06
CA LEU A 29 2.12 24.29 1.11
C LEU A 29 2.72 22.92 0.75
N ARG A 30 2.01 22.09 -0.01
CA ARG A 30 2.54 20.80 -0.48
C ARG A 30 3.77 20.96 -1.38
N ARG A 31 3.77 21.97 -2.26
CA ARG A 31 4.92 22.29 -3.13
C ARG A 31 6.14 22.64 -2.28
N LEU A 32 5.98 23.57 -1.35
CA LEU A 32 7.04 24.00 -0.43
C LEU A 32 7.55 22.83 0.42
N MET A 33 6.65 22.00 0.97
CA MET A 33 7.01 20.79 1.71
C MET A 33 7.79 19.78 0.86
N GLY A 34 7.44 19.62 -0.42
CA GLY A 34 8.13 18.72 -1.36
C GLY A 34 9.57 19.14 -1.69
N ASP A 35 9.89 20.42 -1.60
CA ASP A 35 11.23 20.95 -1.82
C ASP A 35 12.19 20.62 -0.65
N PHE A 36 11.68 20.38 0.55
CA PHE A 36 12.50 19.94 1.69
C PHE A 36 13.00 18.50 1.48
N ARG A 37 14.31 18.36 1.22
CA ARG A 37 14.99 17.05 1.20
C ARG A 37 15.26 16.57 2.63
N THR A 38 14.37 15.73 3.15
CA THR A 38 14.49 15.12 4.49
C THR A 38 15.50 13.97 4.59
N ALA A 39 16.00 13.49 3.45
CA ALA A 39 17.16 12.61 3.37
C ALA A 39 17.96 12.92 2.10
N PRO A 40 19.30 12.80 2.10
CA PRO A 40 20.02 12.68 0.85
C PRO A 40 19.40 11.49 0.13
N ARG A 41 18.77 11.73 -1.02
CA ARG A 41 18.30 10.69 -1.93
C ARG A 41 19.53 9.89 -2.34
N ALA A 42 19.91 8.94 -1.49
CA ALA A 42 21.09 8.11 -1.63
C ALA A 42 20.96 7.47 -2.99
N LEU A 43 21.75 7.97 -3.95
CA LEU A 43 22.00 7.50 -5.30
C LEU A 43 21.31 6.17 -5.66
N ARG A 44 19.97 6.17 -5.75
CA ARG A 44 19.22 5.03 -6.33
C ARG A 44 19.27 5.07 -7.85
N ARG A 45 20.11 5.94 -8.43
CA ARG A 45 20.52 5.86 -9.82
C ARG A 45 21.77 4.97 -9.90
N GLY A 46 21.52 3.68 -9.92
CA GLY A 46 22.42 2.70 -10.51
C GLY A 46 23.71 2.42 -9.76
N ARG A 47 23.62 1.70 -8.64
CA ARG A 47 24.67 0.71 -8.38
C ARG A 47 24.42 -0.49 -9.31
N ARG A 48 24.71 -0.31 -10.61
CA ARG A 48 24.98 -1.44 -11.50
C ARG A 48 26.22 -2.11 -10.91
N GLY A 49 26.01 -3.15 -10.11
CA GLY A 49 27.10 -4.01 -9.70
C GLY A 49 27.83 -4.52 -10.94
N PRO A 50 29.14 -4.82 -10.85
CA PRO A 50 29.89 -5.33 -11.99
C PRO A 50 29.14 -6.52 -12.59
N ARG A 51 28.86 -6.45 -13.90
CA ARG A 51 28.25 -7.57 -14.63
C ARG A 51 29.15 -8.77 -14.41
N ARG A 52 28.64 -9.82 -13.75
CA ARG A 52 29.36 -11.09 -13.65
C ARG A 52 29.69 -11.54 -15.08
N PRO A 53 30.94 -11.92 -15.39
CA PRO A 53 31.27 -12.42 -16.71
C PRO A 53 30.41 -13.64 -16.99
N ASP A 54 29.81 -13.66 -18.18
CA ASP A 54 28.99 -14.76 -18.65
C ASP A 54 29.83 -16.04 -18.61
N ARG A 55 29.50 -16.95 -17.70
CA ARG A 55 30.22 -18.23 -17.59
C ARG A 55 29.86 -19.01 -18.85
N ALA A 56 30.78 -19.00 -19.82
CA ALA A 56 30.68 -19.73 -21.07
C ALA A 56 30.05 -21.11 -20.82
N ARG A 57 28.93 -21.35 -21.50
CA ARG A 57 28.08 -22.52 -21.32
C ARG A 57 28.87 -23.77 -21.72
N VAL A 58 29.40 -24.49 -20.74
CA VAL A 58 30.16 -25.73 -20.99
C VAL A 58 29.22 -26.76 -21.63
N PRO A 59 29.55 -27.36 -22.79
CA PRO A 59 28.73 -28.39 -23.40
C PRO A 59 28.70 -29.63 -22.51
N ARG A 60 27.50 -30.15 -22.26
CA ARG A 60 27.29 -31.35 -21.43
C ARG A 60 27.69 -32.61 -22.23
N PRO A 61 28.41 -33.57 -21.64
CA PRO A 61 28.72 -34.83 -22.31
C PRO A 61 27.44 -35.66 -22.54
N PRO A 62 27.40 -36.49 -23.60
CA PRO A 62 26.25 -37.35 -23.87
C PRO A 62 26.10 -38.40 -22.76
N ARG A 63 24.87 -38.57 -22.28
CA ARG A 63 24.52 -39.57 -21.27
C ARG A 63 24.67 -40.96 -21.88
N ARG A 64 25.58 -41.78 -21.35
CA ARG A 64 25.60 -43.23 -21.65
C ARG A 64 24.27 -43.86 -21.22
N ALA A 65 23.75 -44.74 -22.08
CA ALA A 65 22.51 -45.48 -21.89
C ALA A 65 22.54 -46.27 -20.57
N GLY A 66 21.37 -46.31 -19.93
CA GLY A 66 21.22 -46.50 -18.49
C GLY A 66 21.46 -47.91 -17.98
N TRP A 67 21.69 -48.00 -16.68
CA TRP A 67 21.54 -49.24 -15.92
C TRP A 67 20.10 -49.34 -15.40
N PRO A 68 19.47 -50.52 -15.43
CA PRO A 68 18.11 -50.67 -14.92
C PRO A 68 18.10 -50.46 -13.42
N ARG A 69 17.45 -49.37 -12.98
CA ARG A 69 17.18 -49.11 -11.57
C ARG A 69 16.06 -50.03 -11.11
N ARG A 70 16.38 -50.98 -10.24
CA ARG A 70 15.38 -51.72 -9.47
C ARG A 70 14.71 -50.74 -8.51
N SER A 71 13.39 -50.58 -8.64
CA SER A 71 12.57 -49.74 -7.76
C SER A 71 12.48 -50.34 -6.36
N ALA A 72 12.82 -49.56 -5.34
CA ALA A 72 12.51 -49.86 -3.94
C ALA A 72 11.19 -49.16 -3.55
N PRO A 73 10.30 -49.80 -2.77
CA PRO A 73 9.04 -49.20 -2.39
C PRO A 73 9.22 -48.08 -1.36
N THR A 74 8.46 -47.01 -1.57
CA THR A 74 8.26 -45.86 -0.69
C THR A 74 7.60 -46.27 0.61
N SER A 75 8.26 -46.05 1.74
CA SER A 75 7.62 -46.10 3.06
C SER A 75 7.11 -44.71 3.43
N ALA A 76 5.79 -44.57 3.36
CA ALA A 76 5.03 -43.43 3.83
C ALA A 76 4.95 -43.46 5.36
N ALA A 77 5.17 -42.33 6.02
CA ALA A 77 4.70 -42.06 7.38
C ALA A 77 4.84 -40.57 7.67
N LEU A 78 3.75 -39.80 7.57
CA LEU A 78 2.85 -39.43 8.68
C LEU A 78 3.19 -38.03 9.22
N ARG A 79 2.50 -37.01 8.68
CA ARG A 79 2.31 -35.71 9.35
C ARG A 79 1.29 -35.89 10.47
N PRO A 80 1.55 -35.37 11.68
CA PRO A 80 0.47 -34.97 12.57
C PRO A 80 0.08 -33.49 12.36
N PRO A 81 -1.22 -33.16 12.34
CA PRO A 81 -1.76 -31.80 12.39
C PRO A 81 -2.17 -31.43 13.83
N SER A 82 -2.11 -30.16 14.22
CA SER A 82 -3.05 -29.56 15.19
C SER A 82 -2.74 -28.08 15.40
N THR A 83 -3.58 -27.18 14.87
CA THR A 83 -4.67 -26.45 15.55
C THR A 83 -4.23 -25.27 16.43
N ARG A 84 -4.37 -24.07 15.84
CA ARG A 84 -5.19 -22.90 16.26
C ARG A 84 -5.43 -22.70 17.78
N PRO A 85 -5.41 -21.45 18.28
CA PRO A 85 -6.61 -20.63 18.10
C PRO A 85 -6.40 -19.13 17.80
N ARG A 86 -7.50 -18.59 17.28
CA ARG A 86 -7.80 -17.22 16.87
C ARG A 86 -7.96 -16.33 18.11
N THR A 87 -7.05 -15.41 18.35
CA THR A 87 -7.20 -14.38 19.39
C THR A 87 -7.94 -13.17 18.83
N GLY A 88 -9.08 -12.88 19.47
CA GLY A 88 -9.44 -11.53 19.91
C GLY A 88 -9.64 -10.46 18.84
N ARG A 89 -10.83 -10.46 18.24
CA ARG A 89 -11.47 -9.26 17.71
C ARG A 89 -11.85 -8.37 18.91
N ASN A 90 -11.18 -7.23 19.08
CA ASN A 90 -11.57 -6.13 19.96
C ASN A 90 -11.29 -4.84 19.16
N SER A 91 -12.29 -4.31 18.46
CA SER A 91 -13.28 -3.30 18.93
C SER A 91 -12.79 -1.89 18.64
N ASP A 92 -13.18 -1.39 17.46
CA ASP A 92 -13.06 0.01 17.04
C ASP A 92 -13.83 0.93 18.01
N PRO A 93 -13.20 1.94 18.62
CA PRO A 93 -13.89 2.92 19.44
C PRO A 93 -14.15 4.20 18.62
N TYR A 94 -15.04 4.13 17.63
CA TYR A 94 -15.52 5.32 16.91
C TYR A 94 -16.94 5.09 16.39
N PHE A 95 -17.94 4.93 17.26
CA PHE A 95 -19.33 5.18 16.83
C PHE A 95 -20.25 5.42 18.03
N GLU A 96 -20.13 6.61 18.61
CA GLU A 96 -21.21 7.21 19.40
C GLU A 96 -21.30 8.68 19.00
N GLN A 97 -22.13 8.95 18.00
CA GLN A 97 -22.69 10.27 17.73
C GLN A 97 -24.22 10.13 17.77
N GLU A 98 -24.78 10.49 18.92
CA GLU A 98 -26.20 10.63 19.20
C GLU A 98 -26.88 11.59 18.19
N PRO A 99 -28.11 11.31 17.72
CA PRO A 99 -28.80 12.16 16.75
C PRO A 99 -29.40 13.42 17.38
N PHE A 100 -29.21 14.54 16.68
CA PHE A 100 -29.68 15.89 17.01
C PHE A 100 -31.15 15.94 17.48
N GLN A 101 -31.36 16.46 18.70
CA GLN A 101 -32.66 16.84 19.26
C GLN A 101 -33.32 17.95 18.43
N ARG A 102 -34.60 17.75 18.09
CA ARG A 102 -35.48 18.71 17.41
C ARG A 102 -35.72 19.96 18.25
N VAL A 103 -35.59 21.14 17.64
CA VAL A 103 -36.22 22.37 18.12
C VAL A 103 -37.49 22.60 17.30
N ARG A 104 -38.51 23.09 18.00
CA ARG A 104 -39.95 23.17 17.68
C ARG A 104 -40.32 23.65 16.29
#